data_AF-A0A973JDQ2-F1
#
_entry.id   AF-A0A973JDQ2-F1
#
_cell.length_a   1.000
_cell.length_b   1.000
_cell.length_c   1.000
_cell.angle_alpha   90.00
_cell.angle_beta   90.00
_cell.angle_gamma   90.00
#
_symmetry.space_group_name_H-M   'P 1'
#
loop_
_entity.id
_entity.type
_entity.pdbx_description
1 polymer ?
#
loop_
_entity_poly.entity_id
_entity_poly.type
_entity_poly.pdbx_seq_one_letter_code
_entity_poly.pdbx_strand_id
1 'polypeptide(L)'
;MGRINPEGGYRDLRSFRIATVIYDAAWRFCELYPDARSRMIDQMVQAARSCRQNIAQGSRASATSRKTELRLVNAARSSLEELLLDFEDFLRHRQLPQWAPDSPEAIGVRSAGRAEQSHQSDQPLFLQSDDIRYSLYARWLDHAEPSIRANTIICLIQQASFLLDRQIEALVRDLIEEGGYSERKRKINNPTDPIDRTSRTVGSPKCLKCGKPMSLRTARNGKSAGRQFWGCTGYPECKGIADV
;
A
#
# COMPACT_ATOMS: atom_id res chain seq x y z
N MET A 1 20.76 18.27 -17.90
CA MET A 1 19.59 17.74 -17.17
C MET A 1 18.88 16.71 -18.04
N GLY A 2 18.74 15.47 -17.56
CA GLY A 2 18.12 14.32 -18.20
C GLY A 2 18.48 13.08 -17.38
N ARG A 3 17.62 12.11 -17.06
CA ARG A 3 16.34 11.68 -17.64
C ARG A 3 15.25 11.62 -16.55
N ILE A 4 14.07 12.16 -16.82
CA ILE A 4 12.84 11.63 -16.23
C ILE A 4 12.41 10.56 -17.23
N ASN A 5 12.47 9.27 -16.89
CA ASN A 5 11.82 8.27 -17.73
C ASN A 5 10.35 8.69 -17.85
N PRO A 6 9.83 9.00 -19.05
CA PRO A 6 8.60 9.80 -19.15
C PRO A 6 7.36 9.06 -18.66
N GLU A 7 7.42 7.72 -18.58
CA GLU A 7 6.23 6.91 -18.37
C GLU A 7 6.52 5.85 -17.31
N GLY A 8 6.15 6.14 -16.06
CA GLY A 8 5.83 5.06 -15.14
C GLY A 8 4.70 4.28 -15.80
N GLY A 9 4.91 2.99 -16.11
CA GLY A 9 4.00 2.14 -16.91
C GLY A 9 2.62 1.89 -16.27
N TYR A 10 2.18 2.76 -15.35
CA TYR A 10 0.89 2.67 -14.68
C TYR A 10 -0.29 2.71 -15.64
N ARG A 11 -0.16 3.37 -16.81
CA ARG A 11 -1.21 3.41 -17.83
C ARG A 11 -1.58 2.02 -18.36
N ASP A 12 -0.66 1.07 -18.25
CA ASP A 12 -0.87 -0.32 -18.65
C ASP A 12 -1.38 -1.21 -17.51
N LEU A 13 -1.37 -0.70 -16.27
CA LEU A 13 -1.94 -1.44 -15.15
C LEU A 13 -3.45 -1.50 -15.30
N ARG A 14 -3.99 -2.72 -15.27
CA ARG A 14 -5.45 -2.94 -15.26
C ARG A 14 -6.13 -2.23 -14.08
N SER A 15 -5.47 -2.18 -12.92
CA SER A 15 -6.00 -1.45 -11.75
C SER A 15 -6.12 0.05 -12.03
N PHE A 16 -5.16 0.64 -12.75
CA PHE A 16 -5.24 2.04 -13.15
C PHE A 16 -6.34 2.28 -14.19
N ARG A 17 -6.43 1.44 -15.22
CA ARG A 17 -7.45 1.54 -16.27
C ARG A 17 -8.88 1.46 -15.72
N ILE A 18 -9.14 0.50 -14.83
CA ILE A 18 -10.44 0.40 -14.14
C ILE A 18 -10.66 1.60 -13.21
N ALA A 19 -9.64 2.04 -12.47
CA ALA A 19 -9.74 3.23 -11.61
C ALA A 19 -10.07 4.51 -12.41
N THR A 20 -9.62 4.62 -13.66
CA THR A 20 -10.03 5.71 -14.56
C THR A 20 -11.51 5.63 -14.89
N VAL A 21 -12.01 4.45 -15.30
CA VAL A 21 -13.45 4.26 -15.56
C VAL A 21 -14.29 4.57 -14.32
N ILE A 22 -13.85 4.13 -13.13
CA ILE A 22 -14.51 4.45 -11.85
C ILE A 22 -14.57 5.96 -11.61
N TYR A 23 -13.46 6.67 -11.83
CA TYR A 23 -13.42 8.12 -11.65
C TYR A 23 -14.39 8.85 -12.59
N ASP A 24 -14.37 8.51 -13.87
CA ASP A 24 -15.24 9.15 -14.86
C ASP A 24 -16.72 8.82 -14.61
N ALA A 25 -17.01 7.58 -14.21
CA ALA A 25 -18.34 7.14 -13.82
C ALA A 25 -18.85 7.84 -12.56
N ALA A 26 -18.00 7.98 -11.52
CA ALA A 26 -18.35 8.67 -10.29
C ALA A 26 -18.62 10.15 -10.55
N TRP A 27 -17.81 10.80 -11.39
CA TRP A 27 -18.03 12.18 -11.82
C TRP A 27 -19.40 12.34 -12.49
N ARG A 28 -19.66 11.56 -13.55
CA ARG A 28 -20.93 11.63 -14.30
C ARG A 28 -22.14 11.28 -13.44
N PHE A 29 -22.01 10.29 -12.56
CA PHE A 29 -23.05 9.92 -11.62
C PHE A 29 -23.41 11.11 -10.72
N CYS A 30 -22.40 11.77 -10.15
CA CYS A 30 -22.61 12.93 -9.28
C CYS A 30 -23.19 14.14 -10.02
N GLU A 31 -22.84 14.36 -11.29
CA GLU A 31 -23.44 15.41 -12.12
C GLU A 31 -24.95 15.24 -12.34
N LEU A 32 -25.44 14.00 -12.35
CA LEU A 32 -26.86 13.70 -12.56
C LEU A 32 -27.71 13.82 -11.30
N TYR A 33 -27.09 13.77 -10.12
CA TYR A 33 -27.78 13.90 -8.84
C TYR A 33 -27.22 15.08 -8.03
N PRO A 34 -27.27 16.32 -8.58
CA PRO A 34 -26.70 17.49 -7.93
C PRO A 34 -27.61 17.92 -6.78
N ASP A 35 -27.44 17.30 -5.62
CA ASP A 35 -27.99 17.85 -4.40
C ASP A 35 -26.98 18.87 -3.87
N ALA A 36 -27.22 20.16 -4.17
CA ALA A 36 -26.30 21.28 -3.99
C ALA A 36 -25.82 21.53 -2.54
N ARG A 37 -26.31 20.73 -1.58
CA ARG A 37 -25.91 20.76 -0.16
C ARG A 37 -25.25 19.45 0.32
N SER A 38 -25.17 18.42 -0.52
CA SER A 38 -24.62 17.13 -0.11
C SER A 38 -23.10 17.12 -0.30
N ARG A 39 -22.39 17.26 0.82
CA ARG A 39 -20.94 17.02 0.93
C ARG A 39 -20.52 15.65 0.38
N MET A 40 -21.46 14.72 0.31
CA MET A 40 -21.31 13.36 -0.22
C MET A 40 -20.80 13.34 -1.67
N ILE A 41 -21.27 14.24 -2.53
CA ILE A 41 -20.86 14.30 -3.95
C ILE A 41 -19.36 14.58 -4.08
N ASP A 42 -18.88 15.61 -3.39
CA ASP A 42 -17.46 15.99 -3.45
C ASP A 42 -16.56 14.90 -2.86
N GLN A 43 -17.05 14.19 -1.82
CA GLN A 43 -16.33 13.08 -1.19
C GLN A 43 -16.20 11.88 -2.13
N MET A 44 -17.28 11.48 -2.81
CA MET A 44 -17.27 10.37 -3.77
C MET A 44 -16.30 10.63 -4.92
N VAL A 45 -16.40 11.80 -5.57
CA VAL A 45 -15.52 12.18 -6.68
C VAL A 45 -14.07 12.23 -6.21
N GLN A 46 -13.82 12.78 -5.03
CA GLN A 46 -12.48 12.89 -4.49
C GLN A 46 -11.87 11.53 -4.09
N ALA A 47 -12.66 10.62 -3.52
CA ALA A 47 -12.23 9.26 -3.22
C ALA A 47 -11.84 8.51 -4.51
N ALA A 48 -12.67 8.58 -5.55
CA ALA A 48 -12.37 8.02 -6.86
C ALA A 48 -11.08 8.62 -7.47
N ARG A 49 -10.94 9.95 -7.40
CA ARG A 49 -9.74 10.66 -7.88
C ARG A 49 -8.49 10.25 -7.11
N SER A 50 -8.59 10.16 -5.79
CA SER A 50 -7.52 9.77 -4.88
C SER A 50 -7.01 8.37 -5.21
N CYS A 51 -7.92 7.41 -5.42
CA CYS A 51 -7.55 6.06 -5.86
C CYS A 51 -6.67 6.09 -7.11
N ARG A 52 -7.17 6.70 -8.19
CA ARG A 52 -6.44 6.77 -9.47
C ARG A 52 -5.07 7.45 -9.32
N GLN A 53 -5.01 8.56 -8.56
CA GLN A 53 -3.76 9.30 -8.35
C GLN A 53 -2.74 8.52 -7.53
N ASN A 54 -3.17 7.83 -6.48
CA ASN A 54 -2.28 7.03 -5.64
C ASN A 54 -1.67 5.85 -6.41
N ILE A 55 -2.41 5.22 -7.33
CA ILE A 55 -1.86 4.20 -8.24
C ILE A 55 -0.74 4.78 -9.12
N ALA A 56 -0.99 5.93 -9.77
CA ALA A 56 -0.01 6.57 -10.62
C ALA A 56 1.23 7.05 -9.85
N GLN A 57 1.03 7.64 -8.67
CA GLN A 57 2.13 8.08 -7.80
C GLN A 57 2.92 6.88 -7.26
N GLY A 58 2.24 5.80 -6.87
CA GLY A 58 2.86 4.55 -6.40
C GLY A 58 3.78 3.95 -7.47
N SER A 59 3.28 3.83 -8.70
CA SER A 59 4.08 3.35 -9.83
C SER A 59 5.27 4.24 -10.15
N ARG A 60 5.18 5.56 -9.96
CA ARG A 60 6.35 6.45 -10.13
C ARG A 60 7.34 6.32 -8.97
N ALA A 61 6.85 6.07 -7.76
CA ALA A 61 7.67 5.86 -6.58
C ALA A 61 8.37 4.50 -6.57
N SER A 62 7.88 3.50 -7.31
CA SER A 62 8.49 2.16 -7.40
C SER A 62 9.96 2.20 -7.82
N ALA A 63 10.31 3.15 -8.70
CA ALA A 63 11.67 3.36 -9.17
C ALA A 63 12.64 3.85 -8.07
N THR A 64 12.12 4.41 -6.97
CA THR A 64 12.94 5.01 -5.91
C THR A 64 12.73 4.38 -4.53
N SER A 65 11.53 3.89 -4.22
CA SER A 65 11.17 3.33 -2.91
C SER A 65 9.95 2.41 -2.98
N ARG A 66 10.18 1.09 -2.86
CA ARG A 66 9.11 0.08 -2.75
C ARG A 66 8.23 0.28 -1.52
N LYS A 67 8.80 0.79 -0.41
CA LYS A 67 8.01 1.13 0.79
C LYS A 67 7.02 2.25 0.51
N THR A 68 7.43 3.25 -0.27
CA THR A 68 6.55 4.36 -0.67
C THR A 68 5.50 3.88 -1.66
N GLU A 69 5.89 3.05 -2.63
CA GLU A 69 4.95 2.39 -3.54
C GLU A 69 3.86 1.62 -2.76
N LEU A 70 4.25 0.73 -1.85
CA LEU A 70 3.31 -0.02 -1.02
C LEU A 70 2.37 0.90 -0.23
N ARG A 71 2.89 1.97 0.37
CA ARG A 71 2.06 2.95 1.11
C ARG A 71 1.02 3.60 0.19
N LEU A 72 1.40 4.00 -1.01
CA LEU A 72 0.51 4.66 -1.97
C LEU A 72 -0.53 3.67 -2.53
N VAL A 73 -0.14 2.44 -2.85
CA VAL A 73 -1.10 1.41 -3.31
C VAL A 73 -2.11 1.07 -2.19
N ASN A 74 -1.69 0.99 -0.94
CA ASN A 74 -2.62 0.86 0.20
C ASN A 74 -3.56 2.07 0.32
N ALA A 75 -3.05 3.30 0.15
CA ALA A 75 -3.89 4.48 0.16
C ALA A 75 -4.93 4.46 -0.98
N ALA A 76 -4.55 3.97 -2.18
CA ALA A 76 -5.50 3.78 -3.27
C ALA A 76 -6.61 2.80 -2.91
N ARG A 77 -6.24 1.66 -2.30
CA ARG A 77 -7.18 0.61 -1.86
C ARG A 77 -8.15 1.12 -0.80
N SER A 78 -7.68 1.94 0.13
CA SER A 78 -8.51 2.59 1.15
C SER A 78 -9.48 3.62 0.54
N SER A 79 -9.05 4.39 -0.47
CA SER A 79 -9.95 5.32 -1.19
C SER A 79 -11.09 4.59 -1.92
N LEU A 80 -10.87 3.37 -2.41
CA LEU A 80 -11.95 2.55 -2.98
C LEU A 80 -12.92 2.02 -1.93
N GLU A 81 -12.46 1.76 -0.71
CA GLU A 81 -13.31 1.35 0.42
C GLU A 81 -14.25 2.49 0.85
N GLU A 82 -13.73 3.72 0.92
CA GLU A 82 -14.55 4.91 1.17
C GLU A 82 -15.62 5.09 0.09
N LEU A 83 -15.21 5.04 -1.19
CA LEU A 83 -16.13 5.16 -2.31
C LEU A 83 -17.18 4.05 -2.37
N LEU A 84 -16.81 2.82 -2.00
CA LEU A 84 -17.74 1.69 -1.94
C LEU A 84 -18.87 1.98 -0.95
N LEU A 85 -18.50 2.40 0.26
CA LEU A 85 -19.47 2.74 1.31
C LEU A 85 -20.40 3.87 0.87
N ASP A 86 -19.88 4.88 0.17
CA ASP A 86 -20.71 5.97 -0.34
C ASP A 86 -21.78 5.48 -1.33
N PHE A 87 -21.45 4.55 -2.23
CA PHE A 87 -22.43 3.98 -3.16
C PHE A 87 -23.41 3.01 -2.49
N GLU A 88 -22.97 2.24 -1.49
CA GLU A 88 -23.86 1.40 -0.69
C GLU A 88 -24.84 2.26 0.11
N ASP A 89 -24.37 3.37 0.69
CA ASP A 89 -25.21 4.34 1.38
C ASP A 89 -26.17 5.07 0.43
N PHE A 90 -25.72 5.40 -0.79
CA PHE A 90 -26.60 5.95 -1.82
C PHE A 90 -27.80 5.03 -2.09
N LEU A 91 -27.55 3.73 -2.28
CA LEU A 91 -28.59 2.74 -2.52
C LEU A 91 -29.49 2.58 -1.29
N ARG A 92 -28.90 2.41 -0.11
CA ARG A 92 -29.59 2.17 1.16
C ARG A 92 -30.50 3.33 1.54
N HIS A 93 -30.01 4.57 1.49
CA HIS A 93 -30.79 5.76 1.84
C HIS A 93 -31.97 6.00 0.89
N ARG A 94 -31.90 5.49 -0.35
CA ARG A 94 -32.96 5.61 -1.36
C ARG A 94 -33.81 4.33 -1.50
N GLN A 95 -33.57 3.32 -0.66
CA GLN A 95 -34.25 2.02 -0.71
C GLN A 95 -34.15 1.34 -2.09
N LEU A 96 -33.03 1.54 -2.77
CA LEU A 96 -32.74 0.94 -4.07
C LEU A 96 -32.07 -0.42 -3.88
N PRO A 97 -32.33 -1.40 -4.77
CA PRO A 97 -31.76 -2.74 -4.64
C PRO A 97 -30.25 -2.71 -4.91
N GLN A 98 -29.49 -3.40 -4.05
CA GLN A 98 -28.09 -3.75 -4.32
C GLN A 98 -28.05 -5.13 -4.99
N TRP A 99 -27.27 -5.28 -6.05
CA TRP A 99 -27.11 -6.55 -6.75
C TRP A 99 -26.39 -7.57 -5.87
N ALA A 100 -26.89 -8.80 -5.88
CA ALA A 100 -26.14 -9.93 -5.34
C ALA A 100 -24.84 -10.14 -6.15
N PRO A 101 -23.75 -10.61 -5.51
CA PRO A 101 -22.49 -10.82 -6.21
C PRO A 101 -22.61 -11.72 -7.44
N ASP A 102 -23.53 -12.67 -7.47
CA ASP A 102 -23.77 -13.64 -8.55
C ASP A 102 -24.92 -13.27 -9.49
N SER A 103 -25.45 -12.04 -9.40
CA SER A 103 -26.51 -11.60 -10.31
C SER A 103 -26.04 -11.58 -11.78
N PRO A 104 -26.94 -11.82 -12.75
CA PRO A 104 -26.61 -11.75 -14.17
C PRO A 104 -25.96 -10.41 -14.57
N GLU A 105 -26.42 -9.31 -13.99
CA GLU A 105 -25.90 -7.96 -14.23
C GLU A 105 -24.48 -7.81 -13.69
N ALA A 106 -24.25 -8.23 -12.43
CA ALA A 106 -22.92 -8.17 -11.81
C ALA A 106 -21.91 -9.06 -12.56
N ILE A 107 -22.33 -10.26 -12.97
CA ILE A 107 -21.52 -11.14 -13.83
C ILE A 107 -21.24 -10.48 -15.18
N GLY A 108 -22.26 -9.85 -15.77
CA GLY A 108 -22.17 -9.11 -17.01
C GLY A 108 -21.10 -8.03 -16.96
N VAL A 109 -21.15 -7.14 -15.96
CA VAL A 109 -20.15 -6.08 -15.74
C VAL A 109 -18.76 -6.68 -15.60
N ARG A 110 -18.62 -7.75 -14.81
CA ARG A 110 -17.32 -8.39 -14.61
C ARG A 110 -16.75 -9.03 -15.87
N SER A 111 -17.60 -9.55 -16.75
CA SER A 111 -17.20 -10.17 -18.01
C SER A 111 -16.75 -9.14 -19.07
N ALA A 112 -17.38 -7.96 -19.12
CA ALA A 112 -17.02 -6.90 -20.07
C ALA A 112 -15.53 -6.48 -19.93
N GLY A 113 -15.06 -6.31 -18.69
CA GLY A 113 -13.65 -6.01 -18.42
C GLY A 113 -12.66 -7.16 -18.61
N ARG A 114 -13.13 -8.39 -18.89
CA ARG A 114 -12.27 -9.52 -19.29
C ARG A 114 -12.11 -9.59 -20.81
N ALA A 115 -13.12 -9.20 -21.57
CA ALA A 115 -13.05 -9.16 -23.04
C ALA A 115 -11.97 -8.19 -23.55
N GLU A 116 -11.71 -7.07 -22.84
CA GLU A 116 -10.61 -6.15 -23.13
C GLU A 116 -9.24 -6.87 -23.18
N GLN A 117 -9.04 -7.92 -22.38
CA GLN A 117 -7.77 -8.67 -22.32
C GLN A 117 -7.51 -9.49 -23.60
N SER A 118 -8.57 -9.88 -24.33
CA SER A 118 -8.47 -10.76 -25.49
C SER A 118 -8.16 -10.00 -26.79
N HIS A 119 -8.45 -8.70 -26.86
CA HIS A 119 -8.24 -7.86 -28.04
C HIS A 119 -6.94 -7.03 -27.99
N GLN A 120 -6.12 -7.22 -26.97
CA GLN A 120 -4.92 -6.42 -26.72
C GLN A 120 -3.74 -6.75 -27.67
N SER A 121 -3.84 -7.83 -28.47
CA SER A 121 -2.74 -8.29 -29.34
C SER A 121 -2.59 -7.49 -30.65
N ASP A 122 -3.63 -6.81 -31.15
CA ASP A 122 -3.63 -6.33 -32.55
C ASP A 122 -4.05 -4.86 -32.75
N GLN A 123 -4.30 -4.07 -31.69
CA GLN A 123 -4.75 -2.67 -31.84
C GLN A 123 -3.68 -1.60 -31.52
N PRO A 124 -3.49 -0.59 -32.39
CA PRO A 124 -2.55 0.52 -32.15
C PRO A 124 -2.83 1.27 -30.84
N LEU A 125 -1.77 1.55 -30.08
CA LEU A 125 -1.81 2.15 -28.73
C LEU A 125 -2.60 3.48 -28.63
N PHE A 126 -2.62 4.27 -29.72
CA PHE A 126 -3.26 5.59 -29.75
C PHE A 126 -4.80 5.54 -29.83
N LEU A 127 -5.37 4.37 -30.16
CA LEU A 127 -6.81 4.11 -30.21
C LEU A 127 -7.32 3.43 -28.94
N GLN A 128 -6.51 3.24 -27.90
CA GLN A 128 -6.94 2.70 -26.60
C GLN A 128 -7.33 3.85 -25.64
N SER A 129 -8.18 4.77 -26.11
CA SER A 129 -8.62 5.92 -25.32
C SER A 129 -9.47 5.47 -24.13
N ASP A 130 -9.45 6.27 -23.07
CA ASP A 130 -10.29 6.02 -21.89
C ASP A 130 -11.79 6.01 -22.25
N ASP A 131 -12.19 6.71 -23.32
CA ASP A 131 -13.55 6.68 -23.87
C ASP A 131 -13.97 5.27 -24.34
N ILE A 132 -13.08 4.55 -25.02
CA ILE A 132 -13.37 3.18 -25.47
C ILE A 132 -13.53 2.26 -24.27
N ARG A 133 -12.71 2.41 -23.23
CA ARG A 133 -12.85 1.63 -21.99
C ARG A 133 -14.16 1.92 -21.28
N TYR A 134 -14.54 3.19 -21.17
CA TYR A 134 -15.83 3.58 -20.59
C TYR A 134 -16.99 2.98 -21.39
N SER A 135 -16.91 3.01 -22.73
CA SER A 135 -17.96 2.53 -23.63
C SER A 135 -18.32 1.04 -23.43
N LEU A 136 -17.37 0.22 -22.98
CA LEU A 136 -17.62 -1.19 -22.63
C LEU A 136 -18.68 -1.35 -21.53
N TYR A 137 -18.81 -0.33 -20.68
CA TYR A 137 -19.73 -0.29 -19.55
C TYR A 137 -20.90 0.68 -19.75
N ALA A 138 -20.93 1.45 -20.85
CA ALA A 138 -21.93 2.48 -21.11
C ALA A 138 -23.38 1.96 -20.97
N ARG A 139 -23.64 0.71 -21.39
CA ARG A 139 -24.97 0.10 -21.26
C ARG A 139 -25.52 0.08 -19.82
N TRP A 140 -24.65 0.08 -18.81
CA TRP A 140 -25.06 0.18 -17.41
C TRP A 140 -24.74 1.53 -16.78
N LEU A 141 -23.58 2.13 -17.09
CA LEU A 141 -23.16 3.42 -16.52
C LEU A 141 -24.03 4.60 -16.98
N ASP A 142 -24.60 4.50 -18.19
CA ASP A 142 -25.47 5.53 -18.77
C ASP A 142 -26.96 5.16 -18.67
N HIS A 143 -27.30 4.11 -17.90
CA HIS A 143 -28.66 3.59 -17.76
C HIS A 143 -29.61 4.60 -17.07
N ALA A 144 -30.90 4.65 -17.42
CA ALA A 144 -31.84 5.61 -16.80
C ALA A 144 -31.99 5.42 -15.27
N GLU A 145 -32.05 4.17 -14.81
CA GLU A 145 -32.14 3.82 -13.39
C GLU A 145 -30.84 4.13 -12.60
N PRO A 146 -30.91 4.93 -11.52
CA PRO A 146 -29.77 5.22 -10.63
C PRO A 146 -29.19 3.95 -9.98
N SER A 147 -30.06 3.01 -9.65
CA SER A 147 -29.69 1.74 -9.00
C SER A 147 -28.73 0.93 -9.88
N ILE A 148 -28.97 0.87 -11.19
CA ILE A 148 -28.14 0.15 -12.15
C ILE A 148 -26.75 0.80 -12.27
N ARG A 149 -26.70 2.14 -12.32
CA ARG A 149 -25.44 2.88 -12.37
C ARG A 149 -24.60 2.63 -11.12
N ALA A 150 -25.20 2.82 -9.94
CA ALA A 150 -24.52 2.65 -8.65
C ALA A 150 -23.99 1.23 -8.48
N ASN A 151 -24.81 0.21 -8.76
CA ASN A 151 -24.38 -1.19 -8.68
C ASN A 151 -23.26 -1.54 -9.67
N THR A 152 -23.26 -0.93 -10.86
CA THR A 152 -22.17 -1.09 -11.84
C THR A 152 -20.87 -0.52 -11.29
N ILE A 153 -20.92 0.67 -10.70
CA ILE A 153 -19.74 1.30 -10.10
C ILE A 153 -19.23 0.47 -8.92
N ILE A 154 -20.12 -0.06 -8.06
CA ILE A 154 -19.77 -1.01 -7.00
C ILE A 154 -19.03 -2.24 -7.56
N CYS A 155 -19.53 -2.84 -8.65
CA CYS A 155 -18.86 -3.97 -9.30
C CYS A 155 -17.45 -3.60 -9.79
N LEU A 156 -17.28 -2.43 -10.40
CA LEU A 156 -15.98 -1.94 -10.86
C LEU A 156 -15.03 -1.68 -9.68
N ILE A 157 -15.53 -1.07 -8.59
CA ILE A 157 -14.77 -0.84 -7.36
C ILE A 157 -14.27 -2.18 -6.80
N GLN A 158 -15.13 -3.19 -6.68
CA GLN A 158 -14.73 -4.51 -6.19
C GLN A 158 -13.67 -5.17 -7.09
N GLN A 159 -13.77 -5.01 -8.41
CA GLN A 159 -12.74 -5.49 -9.33
C GLN A 159 -11.41 -4.77 -9.15
N ALA A 160 -11.42 -3.44 -9.01
CA ALA A 160 -10.22 -2.67 -8.79
C ALA A 160 -9.59 -2.99 -7.42
N SER A 161 -10.39 -3.11 -6.37
CA SER A 161 -9.97 -3.55 -5.03
C SER A 161 -9.26 -4.90 -5.08
N PHE A 162 -9.84 -5.90 -5.76
CA PHE A 162 -9.20 -7.21 -5.93
C PHE A 162 -7.84 -7.12 -6.62
N LEU A 163 -7.71 -6.30 -7.67
CA LEU A 163 -6.43 -6.11 -8.36
C LEU A 163 -5.40 -5.44 -7.45
N LEU A 164 -5.81 -4.41 -6.69
CA LEU A 164 -4.95 -3.71 -5.75
C LEU A 164 -4.50 -4.63 -4.61
N ASP A 165 -5.38 -5.47 -4.08
CA ASP A 165 -5.04 -6.45 -3.04
C ASP A 165 -3.94 -7.40 -3.54
N ARG A 166 -4.06 -7.92 -4.77
CA ARG A 166 -2.99 -8.74 -5.37
C ARG A 166 -1.68 -7.99 -5.60
N GLN A 167 -1.75 -6.70 -5.95
CA GLN A 167 -0.56 -5.85 -6.08
C GLN A 167 0.10 -5.60 -4.71
N ILE A 168 -0.69 -5.33 -3.68
CA ILE A 168 -0.22 -5.15 -2.30
C ILE A 168 0.47 -6.42 -1.81
N GLU A 169 -0.16 -7.59 -1.99
CA GLU A 169 0.43 -8.87 -1.63
C GLU A 169 1.78 -9.10 -2.35
N ALA A 170 1.88 -8.76 -3.63
CA ALA A 170 3.14 -8.87 -4.37
C ALA A 170 4.22 -7.94 -3.81
N LEU A 171 3.89 -6.67 -3.57
CA LEU A 171 4.82 -5.69 -3.00
C LEU A 171 5.29 -6.08 -1.60
N VAL A 172 4.39 -6.64 -0.77
CA VAL A 172 4.73 -7.14 0.56
C VAL A 172 5.70 -8.32 0.46
N ARG A 173 5.46 -9.28 -0.45
CA ARG A 173 6.40 -10.40 -0.70
C ARG A 173 7.76 -9.88 -1.13
N ASP A 174 7.82 -8.97 -2.09
CA ASP A 174 9.07 -8.41 -2.60
C ASP A 174 9.86 -7.66 -1.51
N LEU A 175 9.17 -6.94 -0.61
CA LEU A 175 9.79 -6.25 0.51
C LEU A 175 10.34 -7.21 1.57
N ILE A 176 9.63 -8.31 1.86
CA ILE A 176 10.10 -9.34 2.80
C ILE A 176 11.33 -10.03 2.20
N GLU A 177 11.31 -10.35 0.91
CA GLU A 177 12.44 -10.94 0.21
C GLU A 177 13.65 -9.99 0.24
N GLU A 178 13.51 -8.73 -0.16
CA GLU A 178 14.59 -7.74 -0.11
C GLU A 178 15.10 -7.47 1.32
N GLY A 179 14.21 -7.42 2.30
CA GLY A 179 14.56 -7.30 3.71
C GLY A 179 15.39 -8.50 4.16
N GLY A 180 14.95 -9.71 3.81
CA GLY A 180 15.67 -10.96 4.06
C GLY A 180 17.02 -11.05 3.33
N TYR A 181 17.10 -10.58 2.08
CA TYR A 181 18.36 -10.48 1.33
C TYR A 181 19.31 -9.43 1.91
N SER A 182 18.79 -8.30 2.39
CA SER A 182 19.57 -7.24 3.02
C SER A 182 20.09 -7.67 4.40
N GLU A 183 19.29 -8.40 5.17
CA GLU A 183 19.72 -9.03 6.42
C GLU A 183 20.76 -10.13 6.19
N ARG A 184 20.58 -10.98 5.18
CA ARG A 184 21.59 -11.98 4.77
C ARG A 184 22.88 -11.33 4.27
N LYS A 185 22.79 -10.28 3.45
CA LYS A 185 23.97 -9.51 3.00
C LYS A 185 24.65 -8.77 4.14
N ARG A 186 23.94 -8.26 5.14
CA ARG A 186 24.55 -7.71 6.37
C ARG A 186 25.28 -8.79 7.17
N LYS A 187 24.73 -10.00 7.25
CA LYS A 187 25.40 -11.16 7.87
C LYS A 187 26.61 -11.65 7.07
N ILE A 188 26.58 -11.55 5.74
CA ILE A 188 27.66 -12.02 4.84
C ILE A 188 28.77 -10.96 4.68
N ASN A 189 28.41 -9.68 4.50
CA ASN A 189 29.34 -8.57 4.29
C ASN A 189 29.91 -8.00 5.58
N ASN A 190 29.46 -8.49 6.74
CA ASN A 190 30.08 -8.20 8.02
C ASN A 190 30.47 -9.53 8.71
N PRO A 191 31.59 -10.18 8.31
CA PRO A 191 32.13 -11.33 9.04
C PRO A 191 32.61 -10.97 10.45
N THR A 192 32.61 -9.69 10.80
CA THR A 192 32.99 -9.15 12.10
C THR A 192 31.85 -8.28 12.62
N ASP A 193 30.85 -8.88 13.26
CA ASP A 193 30.70 -8.58 14.68
C ASP A 193 29.79 -9.58 15.42
N PRO A 194 30.16 -9.94 16.66
CA PRO A 194 29.62 -11.08 17.38
C PRO A 194 28.52 -10.65 18.36
N ILE A 195 27.28 -11.05 18.12
CA ILE A 195 26.28 -11.13 19.19
C ILE A 195 25.39 -12.36 18.95
N ASP A 196 25.91 -13.53 19.32
CA ASP A 196 25.09 -14.47 20.06
C ASP A 196 25.56 -14.44 21.52
N ARG A 197 24.65 -13.97 22.36
CA ARG A 197 24.80 -13.80 23.79
C ARG A 197 24.46 -15.15 24.42
N THR A 198 25.47 -15.99 24.63
CA THR A 198 25.58 -16.83 25.83
C THR A 198 26.90 -17.61 25.75
N SER A 199 27.64 -17.58 26.85
CA SER A 199 28.87 -18.36 27.08
C SER A 199 30.14 -17.93 26.34
N ARG A 200 30.97 -17.12 27.02
CA ARG A 200 32.39 -17.48 27.27
C ARG A 200 33.02 -16.54 28.30
N THR A 201 33.19 -17.11 29.49
CA THR A 201 33.97 -16.66 30.63
C THR A 201 35.44 -16.97 30.43
N VAL A 202 36.23 -16.06 29.87
CA VAL A 202 37.69 -16.07 30.05
C VAL A 202 38.15 -14.63 30.19
N GLY A 203 38.53 -14.22 31.40
CA GLY A 203 39.24 -12.95 31.67
C GLY A 203 38.44 -11.83 32.35
N SER A 204 37.12 -11.95 32.55
CA SER A 204 36.38 -10.94 33.31
C SER A 204 36.50 -11.16 34.83
N PRO A 205 36.91 -10.15 35.62
CA PRO A 205 36.94 -10.28 37.07
C PRO A 205 35.51 -10.42 37.62
N LYS A 206 35.39 -11.16 38.73
CA LYS A 206 34.14 -11.23 39.47
C LYS A 206 33.97 -9.98 40.33
N CYS A 207 32.75 -9.46 40.40
CA CYS A 207 32.45 -8.30 41.23
C CYS A 207 32.63 -8.64 42.71
N LEU A 208 33.49 -7.89 43.41
CA LEU A 208 33.76 -8.09 44.84
C LEU A 208 32.53 -7.84 45.75
N LYS A 209 31.47 -7.19 45.24
CA LYS A 209 30.24 -6.91 46.01
C LYS A 209 29.19 -8.01 45.93
N CYS A 210 29.10 -8.75 44.82
CA CYS A 210 28.02 -9.72 44.60
C CYS A 210 28.43 -11.00 43.85
N GLY A 211 29.70 -11.15 43.48
CA GLY A 211 30.23 -12.32 42.79
C GLY A 211 29.86 -12.45 41.31
N LYS A 212 28.93 -11.63 40.79
CA LYS A 212 28.54 -11.61 39.37
C LYS A 212 29.70 -11.16 38.46
N PRO A 213 29.77 -11.63 37.20
CA PRO A 213 30.83 -11.22 36.27
C PRO A 213 30.73 -9.72 35.98
N MET A 214 31.88 -9.09 35.74
CA MET A 214 31.96 -7.68 35.38
C MET A 214 32.07 -7.48 33.87
N SER A 215 31.61 -6.32 33.40
CA SER A 215 31.60 -5.88 32.01
C SER A 215 32.47 -4.64 31.86
N LEU A 216 33.33 -4.58 30.84
CA LEU A 216 34.19 -3.43 30.59
C LEU A 216 33.33 -2.26 30.10
N ARG A 217 33.48 -1.08 30.70
CA ARG A 217 32.71 0.12 30.40
C ARG A 217 33.62 1.33 30.34
N THR A 218 33.28 2.31 29.51
CA THR A 218 34.01 3.58 29.41
C THR A 218 33.23 4.68 30.11
N ALA A 219 33.88 5.41 31.01
CA ALA A 219 33.27 6.56 31.67
C ALA A 219 32.97 7.64 30.62
N ARG A 220 31.72 8.09 30.55
CA ARG A 220 31.28 9.08 29.55
C ARG A 220 31.44 10.53 30.03
N ASN A 221 31.33 10.76 31.34
CA ASN A 221 31.26 12.10 31.94
C ASN A 221 32.20 12.20 33.17
N GLY A 222 32.70 13.41 33.46
CA GLY A 222 33.53 13.72 34.63
C GLY A 222 35.05 13.64 34.37
N LYS A 223 35.86 13.79 35.44
CA LYS A 223 37.34 13.86 35.37
C LYS A 223 38.02 12.60 34.80
N SER A 224 37.29 11.48 34.74
CA SER A 224 37.76 10.20 34.22
C SER A 224 37.10 9.83 32.89
N ALA A 225 36.43 10.78 32.21
CA ALA A 225 35.81 10.56 30.91
C ALA A 225 36.83 10.01 29.91
N GLY A 226 36.44 8.96 29.18
CA GLY A 226 37.30 8.23 28.26
C GLY A 226 38.09 7.06 28.87
N ARG A 227 38.21 6.96 30.20
CA ARG A 227 38.86 5.81 30.84
C ARG A 227 37.92 4.60 30.93
N GLN A 228 38.48 3.41 30.76
CA GLN A 228 37.77 2.15 30.92
C GLN A 228 37.81 1.70 32.39
N PHE A 229 36.74 1.05 32.84
CA PHE A 229 36.60 0.42 34.15
C PHE A 229 35.69 -0.82 34.02
N TRP A 230 35.88 -1.81 34.89
CA TRP A 230 34.96 -2.94 35.02
C TRP A 230 33.73 -2.50 35.82
N GLY A 231 32.54 -2.67 35.26
CA GLY A 231 31.25 -2.44 35.92
C GLY A 231 30.45 -3.73 36.08
N CYS A 232 29.86 -3.95 37.25
CA CYS A 232 29.05 -5.14 37.53
C CYS A 232 27.88 -5.27 36.55
N THR A 233 27.65 -6.48 36.07
CA THR A 233 26.51 -6.81 35.19
C THR A 233 25.15 -6.72 35.90
N GLY A 234 25.13 -6.76 37.24
CA GLY A 234 23.93 -6.59 38.05
C GLY A 234 23.55 -5.13 38.34
N TYR A 235 24.04 -4.14 37.57
CA TYR A 235 23.54 -2.76 37.69
C TYR A 235 22.11 -2.68 37.13
N PRO A 236 21.17 -1.96 37.78
CA PRO A 236 21.37 -0.96 38.84
C PRO A 236 21.44 -1.50 40.29
N GLU A 237 21.07 -2.76 40.52
CA GLU A 237 20.98 -3.33 41.87
C GLU A 237 22.35 -3.46 42.57
N CYS A 238 23.41 -3.70 41.80
CA CYS A 238 24.79 -3.78 42.29
C CYS A 238 25.70 -2.79 41.56
N LYS A 239 26.07 -1.71 42.26
CA LYS A 239 26.99 -0.66 41.78
C LYS A 239 28.47 -1.00 42.07
N GLY A 240 28.88 -2.23 41.75
CA GLY A 240 30.26 -2.66 41.90
C GLY A 240 31.10 -2.22 40.71
N ILE A 241 32.26 -1.61 40.98
CA ILE A 241 33.23 -1.18 39.97
C ILE A 241 34.63 -1.67 40.35
N ALA A 242 35.51 -1.84 39.37
CA ALA A 242 36.92 -2.13 39.53
C ALA A 242 37.70 -1.48 38.37
N ASP A 243 38.94 -1.08 38.62
CA ASP A 243 39.79 -0.53 37.56
C ASP A 243 40.26 -1.64 36.62
N VAL A 244 40.56 -1.26 35.37
CA VAL A 244 41.12 -2.16 34.34
C VAL A 244 42.59 -2.38 34.61
#